data_AF-A0A932YND2-F1
#
_entry.id   AF-A0A932YND2-F1
#
_cell.length_a   1.000
_cell.length_b   1.000
_cell.length_c   1.000
_cell.angle_alpha   90.00
_cell.angle_beta   90.00
_cell.angle_gamma   90.00
#
_symmetry.space_group_name_H-M   'P 1'
#
loop_
_entity.id
_entity.type
_entity.pdbx_description
1 polymer ?
#
loop_
_entity_poly.entity_id
_entity_poly.type
_entity_poly.pdbx_seq_one_letter_code
_entity_poly.pdbx_strand_id
1 'polypeptide(L)' 'MKAAATHKDPAVRKRAFIDYFERFAEFPSYLFDNEVKIDDRLFETMQDLLKDSETTKEMHKGIEALLGRLPS' A
#
# COMPACT_ATOMS: atom_id res chain seq x y z
N MET A 1 -7.32 9.33 4.61
CA MET A 1 -6.54 8.16 4.15
C MET A 1 -6.98 7.67 2.77
N LYS A 2 -8.22 7.18 2.56
CA LYS A 2 -8.66 6.63 1.26
C LYS A 2 -8.41 7.57 0.06
N ALA A 3 -8.77 8.86 0.17
CA ALA A 3 -8.52 9.84 -0.89
C ALA A 3 -7.03 10.06 -1.23
N ALA A 4 -6.14 9.98 -0.22
CA ALA A 4 -4.71 10.10 -0.42
C ALA A 4 -4.12 8.82 -1.05
N ALA A 5 -4.63 7.65 -0.64
CA ALA A 5 -4.23 6.35 -1.17
C ALA A 5 -4.63 6.13 -2.64
N THR A 6 -5.66 6.83 -3.14
CA THR A 6 -6.10 6.74 -4.55
C THR A 6 -5.77 8.01 -5.35
N HIS A 7 -4.89 8.87 -4.81
CA HIS A 7 -4.54 10.15 -5.43
C HIS A 7 -3.84 9.95 -6.79
N LYS A 8 -4.00 10.90 -7.71
CA LYS A 8 -3.41 10.79 -9.07
C LYS A 8 -1.88 10.84 -9.05
N ASP A 9 -1.32 11.66 -8.16
CA ASP A 9 0.12 11.77 -7.93
C ASP A 9 0.66 10.57 -7.13
N PRO A 10 1.57 9.74 -7.71
CA PRO A 10 2.19 8.62 -7.02
C PRO A 10 2.98 9.01 -5.77
N ALA A 11 3.63 10.17 -5.75
CA ALA A 11 4.42 10.62 -4.59
C ALA A 11 3.51 10.85 -3.37
N VAL A 12 2.33 11.46 -3.59
CA VAL A 12 1.32 11.65 -2.56
C VAL A 12 0.81 10.29 -2.03
N ARG A 13 0.58 9.32 -2.92
CA ARG A 13 0.15 7.97 -2.51
C ARG A 13 1.22 7.31 -1.64
N LYS A 14 2.46 7.23 -2.13
CA LYS A 14 3.59 6.61 -1.40
C LYS A 14 3.76 7.22 -0.02
N ARG A 15 3.80 8.55 0.05
CA ARG A 15 3.98 9.25 1.32
C ARG A 15 2.86 8.93 2.32
N ALA A 16 1.60 8.90 1.86
CA ALA A 16 0.48 8.53 2.71
C ALA A 16 0.62 7.11 3.29
N PHE A 17 1.13 6.14 2.51
CA PHE A 17 1.36 4.77 2.98
C PHE A 17 2.50 4.67 3.98
N ILE A 18 3.61 5.36 3.72
CA ILE A 18 4.76 5.42 4.64
C ILE A 18 4.33 6.07 5.96
N ASP A 19 3.72 7.25 5.92
CA ASP A 19 3.27 7.97 7.13
C ASP A 19 2.28 7.13 7.95
N TYR A 20 1.39 6.38 7.28
CA TYR A 20 0.45 5.49 7.95
C TYR A 20 1.18 4.34 8.65
N PHE A 21 2.10 3.67 7.96
CA PHE A 21 2.86 2.56 8.53
C PHE A 21 3.77 3.04 9.67
N GLU A 22 4.43 4.19 9.55
CA GLU A 22 5.24 4.76 10.64
C GLU A 22 4.40 5.04 11.89
N ARG A 23 3.13 5.43 11.70
CA ARG A 23 2.22 5.74 12.80
C ARG A 23 1.60 4.51 13.47
N PHE A 24 1.29 3.47 12.70
CA PHE A 24 0.51 2.33 13.18
C PHE A 24 1.26 0.99 13.12
N ALA A 25 2.45 0.96 12.53
CA ALA A 25 3.24 -0.23 12.23
C ALA A 25 2.47 -1.31 11.42
N GLU A 26 1.43 -0.89 10.71
CA GLU A 26 0.60 -1.74 9.86
C GLU A 26 0.11 -0.96 8.63
N PHE A 27 -0.33 -1.68 7.60
CA PHE A 27 -0.94 -1.08 6.42
C PHE A 27 -2.47 -1.07 6.53
N PRO A 28 -3.15 -0.09 5.91
CA PRO A 28 -4.60 0.06 5.98
C PRO A 28 -5.32 -1.05 5.19
N SER A 29 -5.48 -2.22 5.82
CA SER A 29 -6.04 -3.44 5.20
C SER A 29 -7.44 -3.25 4.60
N TYR A 30 -8.26 -2.37 5.16
CA TYR A 30 -9.58 -2.01 4.64
C TYR A 30 -9.55 -1.37 3.23
N LEU A 31 -8.38 -0.92 2.75
CA LEU A 31 -8.23 -0.46 1.35
C LEU A 31 -8.04 -1.63 0.37
N PHE A 32 -7.70 -2.81 0.89
CA PHE A 32 -7.46 -4.05 0.14
C PHE A 32 -8.66 -4.98 0.15
N ASP A 33 -9.71 -4.61 0.88
CA ASP A 33 -11.01 -5.28 0.90
C ASP A 33 -11.78 -4.98 -0.40
N ASN A 34 -11.30 -5.54 -1.50
CA ASN A 34 -12.00 -5.51 -2.77
C ASN A 34 -12.37 -6.94 -3.13
N GLU A 35 -13.63 -7.29 -2.89
CA GLU A 35 -14.21 -8.62 -3.15
C GLU A 35 -14.01 -9.11 -4.59
N VAL A 36 -13.67 -8.20 -5.52
CA VAL A 36 -13.51 -8.50 -6.95
C VAL A 36 -12.13 -8.10 -7.49
N LYS A 37 -11.64 -6.89 -7.20
CA LYS A 37 -10.36 -6.40 -7.76
C LYS A 37 -9.81 -5.21 -6.98
N ILE A 38 -8.51 -5.23 -6.65
CA ILE A 38 -7.81 -4.08 -6.07
C ILE A 38 -7.80 -2.87 -7.02
N ASP A 39 -7.84 -1.66 -6.46
CA ASP A 39 -7.60 -0.43 -7.21
C ASP A 39 -6.20 -0.44 -7.84
N ASP A 40 -6.11 -0.18 -9.15
CA ASP A 40 -4.84 -0.29 -9.89
C ASP A 40 -3.77 0.68 -9.37
N ARG A 41 -4.15 1.87 -8.87
CA ARG A 41 -3.19 2.83 -8.29
C ARG A 41 -2.69 2.38 -6.92
N LEU A 42 -3.56 1.71 -6.16
CA LEU A 42 -3.18 1.11 -4.89
C LEU A 42 -2.17 -0.03 -5.12
N PHE A 43 -2.46 -0.89 -6.08
CA PHE A 43 -1.56 -1.97 -6.47
C PHE A 43 -0.21 -1.45 -6.96
N GLU A 44 -0.21 -0.45 -7.86
CA GLU A 44 1.00 0.21 -8.33
C GLU A 44 1.81 0.79 -7.16
N THR A 45 1.16 1.47 -6.21
CA THR A 45 1.87 2.02 -5.04
C THR A 45 2.48 0.93 -4.16
N MET A 46 1.84 -0.23 -4.00
CA MET A 46 2.43 -1.35 -3.27
C MET A 46 3.68 -1.91 -3.99
N GLN A 47 3.60 -2.08 -5.31
CA GLN A 47 4.73 -2.53 -6.12
C GLN A 47 5.89 -1.55 -6.09
N ASP A 48 5.59 -0.26 -6.09
CA ASP A 48 6.57 0.81 -5.98
C ASP A 48 7.28 0.79 -4.62
N LEU A 49 6.53 0.65 -3.53
CA LEU A 49 7.10 0.58 -2.18
C LEU A 49 7.99 -0.64 -2.01
N LEU A 50 7.66 -1.79 -2.59
CA LEU A 50 8.54 -2.98 -2.57
C LEU A 50 9.89 -2.78 -3.28
N LYS A 51 9.95 -1.86 -4.24
CA LYS A 51 11.17 -1.54 -5.00
C LYS A 51 11.93 -0.35 -4.42
N ASP A 52 11.35 0.35 -3.46
CA ASP A 52 11.89 1.56 -2.89
C ASP A 52 12.93 1.23 -1.82
N SER A 53 14.17 1.70 -2.03
CA SER A 53 15.29 1.47 -1.11
C SER A 53 15.10 2.13 0.25
N GLU A 54 14.22 3.13 0.36
CA GLU A 54 13.94 3.84 1.62
C GLU A 54 12.93 3.09 2.49
N THR A 55 12.24 2.08 1.96
CA THR A 55 11.27 1.29 2.72
C THR A 55 11.94 0.15 3.48
N THR A 56 11.37 -0.18 4.65
CA THR A 56 11.94 -1.17 5.57
C THR A 56 11.52 -2.60 5.21
N LYS A 57 12.25 -3.59 5.75
CA LYS A 57 11.88 -5.01 5.60
C LYS A 57 10.51 -5.31 6.20
N GLU A 58 10.13 -4.62 7.27
CA GLU A 58 8.85 -4.72 7.94
C GLU A 58 7.72 -4.22 7.04
N MET A 59 7.94 -3.09 6.35
CA MET A 59 7.02 -2.58 5.34
C MET A 59 6.88 -3.58 4.19
N HIS A 60 7.97 -4.16 3.68
CA HIS A 60 7.90 -5.15 2.60
C HIS A 60 7.04 -6.34 2.99
N LYS A 61 7.27 -6.91 4.18
CA LYS A 61 6.45 -8.01 4.71
C LYS A 61 4.96 -7.65 4.82
N GLY A 62 4.66 -6.43 5.28
CA GLY A 62 3.29 -5.94 5.39
C GLY A 62 2.61 -5.83 4.02
N ILE A 63 3.32 -5.34 3.01
CA ILE A 63 2.82 -5.22 1.64
C ILE A 63 2.59 -6.61 1.03
N GLU A 64 3.57 -7.51 1.13
CA GLU A 64 3.47 -8.89 0.63
C GLU A 64 2.28 -9.62 1.26
N ALA A 65 2.07 -9.47 2.57
CA ALA A 65 0.95 -10.08 3.28
C ALA A 65 -0.41 -9.55 2.80
N LEU A 66 -0.50 -8.29 2.36
CA LEU A 66 -1.72 -7.73 1.78
C LEU A 66 -1.94 -8.20 0.34
N LEU A 67 -0.89 -8.17 -0.48
CA LEU A 67 -0.97 -8.61 -1.87
C LEU A 67 -1.32 -10.10 -1.97
N GLY A 68 -0.80 -10.93 -1.05
CA GLY A 68 -1.12 -12.36 -0.99
C GLY A 68 -2.57 -12.69 -0.59
N ARG A 69 -3.35 -11.73 -0.11
CA ARG A 69 -4.79 -11.90 0.20
C ARG A 69 -5.69 -11.63 -1.01
N LEU A 70 -5.15 -11.03 -2.07
CA LEU A 70 -5.94 -10.70 -3.24
C LEU A 70 -6.32 -11.99 -3.98
N PRO A 71 -7.57 -12.08 -4.50
CA PRO A 71 -7.96 -13.20 -5.35
C PRO A 71 -7.06 -13.29 -6.59
N SER A 72 -6.69 -14.51 -6.96
CA SER A 72 -5.78 -14.84 -8.08
C SER A 72 -6.41 -14.65 -9.45
#